data_AF-A0A9D0UF48-F1
#
_entry.id   AF-A0A9D0UF48-F1
#
_cell.length_a   1.000
_cell.length_b   1.000
_cell.length_c   1.000
_cell.angle_alpha   90.00
_cell.angle_beta   90.00
_cell.angle_gamma   90.00
#
_symmetry.space_group_name_H-M   'P 1'
#
loop_
_entity.id
_entity.type
_entity.pdbx_description
1 polymer ?
#
loop_
_entity_poly.entity_id
_entity_poly.type
_entity_poly.pdbx_seq_one_letter_code
_entity_poly.pdbx_strand_id
1 'polypeptide(L)'
;MNGEPPPGDAGKETLTHSLIITPDTLIRNWPPTDINQLTVEHIETVAQLRPELVLLGLGERLQFPDPALISPLTQQGIGVEYMDTPATCRTYNFLAAEGRIVAAAILIA
;
A
#
# COMPACT_ATOMS: atom_id res chain seq x y z
N MET A 1 24.11 -37.66 -6.58
CA MET A 1 23.08 -36.87 -7.29
C MET A 1 22.50 -35.88 -6.30
N ASN A 2 23.23 -34.78 -6.03
CA ASN A 2 22.72 -33.69 -5.20
C ASN A 2 22.35 -32.59 -6.19
N GLY A 3 21.06 -32.47 -6.49
CA GLY A 3 20.57 -31.39 -7.33
C GLY A 3 20.58 -30.12 -6.52
N GLU A 4 21.54 -29.24 -6.80
CA GLU A 4 21.46 -27.84 -6.36
C GLU A 4 20.20 -27.22 -7.00
N PRO A 5 19.34 -26.52 -6.24
CA PRO A 5 18.18 -25.86 -6.81
C PRO A 5 18.63 -24.79 -7.82
N PRO A 6 17.88 -24.60 -8.93
CA PRO A 6 18.26 -23.62 -9.95
C PRO A 6 18.25 -22.19 -9.37
N PRO A 7 19.26 -21.35 -9.68
CA PRO A 7 19.25 -19.95 -9.28
C PRO A 7 18.26 -19.19 -10.17
N GLY A 8 17.04 -18.96 -9.68
CA GLY A 8 16.03 -18.30 -10.49
C GLY A 8 14.65 -18.05 -9.88
N ASP A 9 14.43 -18.32 -8.60
CA ASP A 9 13.18 -17.93 -7.93
C ASP A 9 13.53 -17.11 -6.68
N ALA A 10 13.78 -15.83 -6.87
CA ALA A 10 13.77 -14.90 -5.76
C ALA A 10 12.32 -14.88 -5.24
N GLY A 11 12.07 -15.69 -4.20
CA GLY A 11 10.80 -15.99 -3.54
C GLY A 11 9.60 -15.17 -4.00
N LYS A 12 8.84 -15.71 -4.96
CA LYS A 12 7.52 -15.18 -5.27
C LYS A 12 6.56 -15.49 -4.13
N GLU A 13 6.34 -14.51 -3.26
CA GLU A 13 5.34 -14.59 -2.18
C GLU A 13 4.02 -13.95 -2.65
N THR A 14 2.91 -14.68 -2.48
CA THR A 14 1.56 -14.13 -2.70
C THR A 14 1.01 -13.63 -1.38
N LEU A 15 0.73 -12.33 -1.29
CA LEU A 15 0.07 -11.73 -0.15
C LEU A 15 -1.45 -11.79 -0.34
N THR A 16 -2.15 -12.33 0.65
CA THR A 16 -3.61 -12.49 0.65
C THR A 16 -4.33 -11.56 1.62
N HIS A 17 -3.58 -10.68 2.29
CA HIS A 17 -4.09 -9.73 3.26
C HIS A 17 -3.67 -8.32 2.87
N SER A 18 -4.46 -7.34 3.33
CA SER A 18 -4.14 -5.93 3.16
C SER A 18 -2.75 -5.60 3.72
N LEU A 19 -2.06 -4.72 3.02
CA LEU A 19 -0.66 -4.41 3.31
C LEU A 19 -0.35 -2.94 3.05
N ILE A 20 0.74 -2.48 3.64
CA ILE A 20 1.35 -1.20 3.30
C ILE A 20 2.77 -1.47 2.81
N ILE A 21 3.14 -0.89 1.67
CA ILE A 21 4.48 -1.01 1.12
C ILE A 21 5.05 0.37 0.80
N THR A 22 6.32 0.55 1.13
CA THR A 22 7.17 1.69 0.79
C THR A 22 8.49 1.16 0.25
N PRO A 23 9.35 2.00 -0.38
CA PRO A 23 10.65 1.55 -0.87
C PRO A 23 11.54 0.89 0.19
N ASP A 24 11.37 1.25 1.47
CA ASP A 24 12.22 0.79 2.58
C ASP A 24 11.51 -0.23 3.50
N THR A 25 10.18 -0.19 3.58
CA THR A 25 9.40 -0.95 4.58
C THR A 25 8.20 -1.65 3.96
N LEU A 26 7.92 -2.87 4.44
CA LEU A 26 6.73 -3.67 4.12
C LEU A 26 5.98 -4.06 5.41
N ILE A 27 4.74 -3.60 5.55
CA ILE A 27 3.82 -3.96 6.62
C ILE A 27 2.79 -4.95 6.07
N ARG A 28 2.95 -6.23 6.43
CA ARG A 28 2.18 -7.35 5.84
C ARG A 28 0.79 -7.58 6.45
N ASN A 29 0.58 -7.12 7.69
CA ASN A 29 -0.63 -7.39 8.48
C ASN A 29 -1.38 -6.08 8.72
N TRP A 30 -1.65 -5.33 7.66
CA TRP A 30 -2.45 -4.13 7.81
C TRP A 30 -3.90 -4.56 8.07
N PRO A 31 -4.52 -4.21 9.21
CA PRO A 31 -5.79 -4.81 9.63
C PRO A 31 -7.02 -4.62 8.71
N PRO A 32 -7.24 -3.47 8.03
CA PRO A 32 -8.49 -3.26 7.31
C PRO A 32 -8.57 -4.19 6.10
N THR A 33 -9.58 -5.04 6.04
CA THR A 33 -9.80 -5.96 4.89
C THR A 33 -10.69 -5.36 3.81
N ASP A 34 -11.38 -4.25 4.11
CA ASP A 34 -12.24 -3.51 3.19
C ASP A 34 -12.30 -2.03 3.60
N ILE A 35 -12.76 -1.16 2.69
CA ILE A 35 -12.86 0.27 2.93
C ILE A 35 -13.73 0.63 4.14
N ASN A 36 -14.78 -0.15 4.43
CA ASN A 36 -15.69 0.11 5.54
C ASN A 36 -15.06 -0.18 6.90
N GLN A 37 -13.93 -0.91 6.94
CA GLN A 37 -13.15 -1.17 8.15
C GLN A 37 -11.97 -0.20 8.30
N LEU A 38 -11.81 0.74 7.37
CA LEU A 38 -10.78 1.76 7.48
C LEU A 38 -11.12 2.71 8.64
N THR A 39 -10.13 2.95 9.50
CA THR A 39 -10.24 3.85 10.64
C THR A 39 -9.16 4.93 10.53
N VAL A 40 -9.32 5.98 11.33
CA VAL A 40 -8.31 7.05 11.43
C VAL A 40 -6.95 6.46 11.85
N GLU A 41 -6.93 5.53 12.80
CA GLU A 41 -5.71 4.88 13.31
C GLU A 41 -4.95 4.13 12.19
N HIS A 42 -5.68 3.48 11.29
CA HIS A 42 -5.09 2.81 10.13
C HIS A 42 -4.40 3.80 9.20
N ILE A 43 -5.00 4.98 9.02
CA ILE A 43 -4.44 6.06 8.20
C ILE A 43 -3.26 6.75 8.89
N GLU A 44 -3.33 6.94 10.21
CA GLU A 44 -2.22 7.46 11.00
C GLU A 44 -0.99 6.54 10.95
N THR A 45 -1.19 5.22 10.90
CA THR A 45 -0.09 4.26 10.70
C THR A 45 0.64 4.51 9.38
N VAL A 46 -0.09 4.80 8.30
CA VAL A 46 0.51 5.15 7.00
C VAL A 46 1.20 6.52 7.08
N ALA A 47 0.57 7.51 7.74
CA ALA A 47 1.12 8.84 7.91
C ALA A 47 2.46 8.83 8.69
N GLN A 48 2.61 7.94 9.67
CA GLN A 48 3.84 7.79 10.45
C GLN A 48 5.04 7.32 9.61
N LEU A 49 4.80 6.69 8.46
CA LEU A 49 5.86 6.36 7.49
C LEU A 49 6.39 7.59 6.74
N ARG A 50 5.74 8.75 6.91
CA ARG A 50 6.07 10.05 6.29
C ARG A 50 6.32 9.99 4.77
N PRO A 51 5.43 9.38 3.98
CA PRO A 51 5.51 9.48 2.53
C PRO A 51 5.18 10.89 2.05
N GLU A 52 5.65 11.25 0.85
CA GLU A 52 5.19 12.43 0.12
C GLU A 52 3.83 12.18 -0.57
N LEU A 53 3.58 10.92 -0.95
CA LEU A 53 2.37 10.48 -1.63
C LEU A 53 1.91 9.11 -1.12
N VAL A 54 0.62 8.99 -0.85
CA VAL A 54 -0.05 7.72 -0.54
C VAL A 54 -0.93 7.31 -1.71
N LEU A 55 -0.70 6.11 -2.24
CA LEU A 55 -1.60 5.41 -3.14
C LEU A 55 -2.50 4.50 -2.31
N LEU A 56 -3.78 4.83 -2.19
CA LEU A 56 -4.78 3.98 -1.55
C LEU A 56 -5.38 3.04 -2.59
N GLY A 57 -4.98 1.77 -2.54
CA GLY A 57 -5.53 0.69 -3.35
C GLY A 57 -6.82 0.17 -2.73
N LEU A 58 -7.95 0.43 -3.37
CA LEU A 58 -9.30 0.16 -2.84
C LEU A 58 -9.86 -1.21 -3.26
N GLY A 59 -9.00 -2.16 -3.64
CA GLY A 59 -9.43 -3.44 -4.20
C GLY A 59 -9.82 -3.33 -5.68
N GLU A 60 -10.76 -4.18 -6.13
CA GLU A 60 -11.23 -4.20 -7.52
C GLU A 60 -12.27 -3.10 -7.84
N ARG A 61 -12.92 -2.55 -6.81
CA ARG A 61 -13.97 -1.53 -6.96
C ARG A 61 -13.63 -0.30 -6.14
N LEU A 62 -13.61 0.85 -6.80
CA LEU A 62 -13.39 2.13 -6.12
C LEU A 62 -14.60 2.49 -5.24
N GLN A 63 -14.42 2.32 -3.94
CA GLN A 63 -15.29 2.88 -2.92
C GLN A 63 -14.47 3.89 -2.11
N PHE A 64 -14.91 5.14 -2.09
CA PHE A 64 -14.12 6.20 -1.47
C PHE A 64 -14.38 6.26 0.05
N PRO A 65 -13.32 6.38 0.87
CA PRO A 65 -13.47 6.55 2.31
C PRO A 65 -14.05 7.92 2.64
N ASP A 66 -14.60 8.05 3.85
CA ASP A 66 -15.01 9.36 4.37
C ASP A 66 -13.79 10.30 4.42
N PRO A 67 -13.90 11.55 3.94
CA PRO A 67 -12.77 12.48 3.93
C PRO A 67 -12.20 12.77 5.33
N ALA A 68 -12.99 12.63 6.40
CA ALA A 68 -12.49 12.77 7.76
C ALA A 68 -11.46 11.69 8.12
N LEU A 69 -11.56 10.47 7.56
CA LEU A 69 -10.57 9.40 7.76
C LEU A 69 -9.21 9.75 7.15
N ILE A 70 -9.23 10.56 6.08
CA ILE A 70 -8.03 10.91 5.30
C ILE A 70 -7.35 12.18 5.81
N SER A 71 -8.04 12.95 6.65
CA SER A 71 -7.53 14.17 7.29
C SER A 71 -6.14 14.05 7.92
N PRO A 72 -5.72 12.93 8.55
CA PRO A 72 -4.36 12.83 9.10
C PRO A 72 -3.26 12.95 8.04
N LEU A 73 -3.50 12.48 6.81
CA LEU A 73 -2.55 12.58 5.70
C LEU A 73 -2.48 14.02 5.19
N THR A 74 -3.64 14.63 4.93
CA THR A 74 -3.69 15.99 4.36
C THR A 74 -3.17 17.04 5.34
N GLN A 75 -3.43 16.89 6.64
CA GLN A 75 -2.87 17.76 7.68
C GLN A 75 -1.35 17.73 7.75
N GLN A 76 -0.73 16.63 7.32
CA GLN A 76 0.73 16.49 7.23
C GLN A 76 1.28 16.90 5.86
N GLY A 77 0.43 17.41 4.95
CA GLY A 77 0.83 17.79 3.60
C GLY A 77 1.09 16.61 2.67
N ILE A 78 0.64 15.41 3.05
CA ILE A 78 0.83 14.18 2.30
C ILE A 78 -0.25 14.09 1.22
N GLY A 79 0.16 13.93 -0.05
CA GLY A 79 -0.77 13.72 -1.16
C GLY A 79 -1.44 12.36 -1.06
N VAL A 80 -2.70 12.25 -1.50
CA VAL A 80 -3.44 10.98 -1.50
C VAL A 80 -4.10 10.77 -2.86
N GLU A 81 -3.84 9.62 -3.48
CA GLU A 81 -4.50 9.16 -4.69
C GLU A 81 -5.23 7.84 -4.43
N TYR A 82 -6.45 7.75 -4.94
CA TYR A 82 -7.28 6.55 -4.84
C TYR A 82 -7.26 5.80 -6.16
N MET A 83 -6.93 4.51 -6.12
CA MET A 83 -6.85 3.68 -7.32
C MET A 83 -7.34 2.26 -7.02
N ASP A 84 -7.62 1.47 -8.06
CA ASP A 84 -7.79 0.03 -7.90
C ASP A 84 -6.43 -0.62 -7.57
N THR A 85 -6.46 -1.82 -6.99
CA THR A 85 -5.23 -2.52 -6.58
C THR A 85 -4.26 -2.77 -7.76
N PRO A 86 -4.71 -3.25 -8.94
CA PRO A 86 -3.83 -3.38 -10.11
C PRO A 86 -3.14 -2.08 -10.54
N ALA A 87 -3.87 -0.97 -10.59
CA ALA A 87 -3.32 0.35 -10.90
C ALA A 87 -2.33 0.81 -9.82
N THR A 88 -2.69 0.65 -8.55
CA THR A 88 -1.83 0.98 -7.39
C THR A 88 -0.47 0.30 -7.48
N CYS A 89 -0.45 -1.00 -7.76
CA CYS A 89 0.81 -1.76 -7.90
C CYS A 89 1.69 -1.23 -9.02
N ARG A 90 1.11 -0.88 -10.17
CA ARG A 90 1.85 -0.34 -11.32
C ARG A 90 2.43 1.04 -11.02
N THR A 91 1.58 1.93 -10.49
CA THR A 91 1.99 3.30 -10.14
C THR A 91 3.03 3.31 -9.04
N TYR A 92 2.87 2.48 -8.01
CA TYR A 92 3.86 2.30 -6.95
C TYR A 92 5.23 1.90 -7.52
N ASN A 93 5.27 0.87 -8.36
CA ASN A 93 6.53 0.40 -8.94
C ASN A 93 7.22 1.48 -9.77
N PHE A 94 6.45 2.24 -10.55
CA PHE A 94 6.99 3.35 -11.34
C PHE A 94 7.58 4.45 -10.44
N LEU A 95 6.81 4.93 -9.46
CA LEU A 95 7.24 6.01 -8.57
C LEU A 95 8.40 5.60 -7.65
N ALA A 96 8.37 4.37 -7.14
CA ALA A 96 9.45 3.82 -6.34
C ALA A 96 10.75 3.69 -7.16
N ALA A 97 10.65 3.28 -8.44
CA ALA A 97 11.80 3.23 -9.34
C ALA A 97 12.38 4.62 -9.66
N GLU A 98 11.56 5.67 -9.62
CA GLU A 98 12.02 7.07 -9.71
C GLU A 98 12.65 7.60 -8.40
N GLY A 99 12.64 6.82 -7.33
CA GLY A 99 13.19 7.23 -6.03
C GLY A 99 12.26 8.17 -5.24
N ARG A 100 10.97 8.21 -5.57
CA ARG A 100 9.97 9.01 -4.83
C ARG A 100 9.66 8.38 -3.48
N ILE A 101 9.36 9.21 -2.49
CA ILE A 101 8.95 8.74 -1.16
C ILE A 101 7.44 8.43 -1.22
N VAL A 102 7.10 7.29 -1.80
CA VAL A 102 5.71 6.84 -1.99
C VAL A 102 5.36 5.71 -1.03
N ALA A 103 4.14 5.73 -0.49
CA ALA A 103 3.54 4.58 0.18
C ALA A 103 2.36 4.07 -0.63
N ALA A 104 2.24 2.76 -0.77
CA ALA A 104 1.02 2.12 -1.27
C ALA A 104 0.35 1.36 -0.13
N ALA A 105 -0.87 1.77 0.24
CA ALA A 105 -1.71 1.11 1.22
C ALA A 105 -2.81 0.37 0.46
N ILE A 106 -2.74 -0.96 0.43
CA ILE A 106 -3.54 -1.81 -0.46
C ILE A 106 -4.51 -2.63 0.38
N LEU A 107 -5.78 -2.51 0.07
CA LEU A 107 -6.84 -3.37 0.58
C LEU A 107 -6.93 -4.63 -0.30
N ILE A 108 -6.90 -5.79 0.35
CA ILE A 108 -7.17 -7.09 -0.28
C ILE A 108 -8.52 -7.55 0.26
N ALA A 109 -9.56 -7.40 -0.57
CA ALA A 109 -10.95 -7.77 -0.30
C ALA A 109 -11.38 -8.97 -1.17
#